data_AF-A0A7J4IUA9-F1
#
_entry.id   AF-A0A7J4IUA9-F1
#
_cell.length_a   1.000
_cell.length_b   1.000
_cell.length_c   1.000
_cell.angle_alpha   90.00
_cell.angle_beta   90.00
_cell.angle_gamma   90.00
#
_symmetry.space_group_name_H-M   'P 1'
#
loop_
_entity.id
_entity.type
_entity.pdbx_description
1 polymer ?
#
loop_
_entity_poly.entity_id
_entity_poly.type
_entity_poly.pdbx_seq_one_letter_code
_entity_poly.pdbx_strand_id
1 'polypeptide(L)' 'IVSEKKQRNGFDVLIGSKRAAKLLAVHLAKDSEHDIKRSFSLEGVDKAGKTKKRFTFCVRL' A
#
# COMPACT_ATOMS: atom_id res chain seq x y z
N ILE A 1 -5.38 -3.03 10.28
CA ILE A 1 -4.16 -2.21 10.12
C ILE A 1 -3.11 -2.80 11.02
N VAL A 2 -1.85 -2.88 10.60
CA VAL A 2 -0.76 -3.45 11.40
C VAL A 2 -0.01 -2.36 12.16
N SER A 3 0.20 -1.21 11.53
CA SER A 3 0.86 -0.05 12.14
C SER A 3 0.51 1.21 11.34
N GLU A 4 0.56 2.36 12.00
CA GLU A 4 0.54 3.69 11.37
C GLU A 4 1.83 4.43 11.75
N LYS A 5 2.36 5.24 10.83
CA LYS A 5 3.50 6.13 11.09
C LYS A 5 3.21 7.51 10.54
N LYS A 6 3.17 8.53 11.41
CA LYS A 6 3.04 9.92 10.99
C LYS A 6 4.31 10.41 10.30
N GLN A 7 4.12 11.21 9.25
CA GLN A 7 5.15 11.86 8.46
C GLN A 7 4.86 13.36 8.38
N ARG A 8 5.82 14.15 7.91
CA ARG A 8 5.66 15.62 7.81
C ARG A 8 4.44 16.03 6.96
N ASN A 9 4.14 15.29 5.89
CA ASN A 9 3.11 15.62 4.90
C ASN A 9 2.02 14.53 4.81
N GLY A 10 1.74 13.82 5.90
CA GLY A 10 0.74 12.76 5.93
C GLY A 10 1.12 11.62 6.86
N PHE A 11 0.73 10.41 6.50
CA PHE A 11 0.99 9.22 7.29
C PHE A 11 1.14 8.00 6.39
N ASP A 12 1.92 7.02 6.87
CA ASP A 12 2.06 5.71 6.26
C ASP A 12 1.22 4.70 7.04
N VAL A 13 0.47 3.86 6.33
CA VAL A 13 -0.29 2.77 6.95
C VAL A 13 0.27 1.43 6.46
N LEU A 14 0.70 0.60 7.40
CA LEU A 14 1.10 -0.77 7.13
C LEU A 14 -0.11 -1.70 7.21
N ILE A 15 -0.37 -2.45 6.14
CA ILE A 15 -1.53 -3.33 6.02
C ILE A 15 -1.05 -4.72 5.59
N GLY A 16 -1.37 -5.75 6.39
CA GLY A 16 -0.92 -7.13 6.15
C GLY A 16 -1.57 -7.81 4.94
N SER A 17 -2.63 -7.23 4.37
CA SER A 17 -3.33 -7.75 3.19
C SER A 17 -3.30 -6.77 2.03
N LYS A 18 -2.79 -7.23 0.88
CA LYS A 18 -2.79 -6.47 -0.38
C LYS A 18 -4.21 -6.05 -0.79
N ARG A 19 -5.21 -6.93 -0.62
CA ARG A 19 -6.60 -6.63 -1.00
C ARG A 19 -7.17 -5.50 -0.16
N ALA A 20 -6.96 -5.56 1.16
CA ALA A 20 -7.39 -4.51 2.07
C ALA A 20 -6.69 -3.18 1.76
N ALA A 21 -5.38 -3.19 1.52
CA ALA A 21 -4.62 -2.00 1.15
C ALA A 21 -5.12 -1.35 -0.15
N LYS A 22 -5.42 -2.15 -1.17
CA LYS A 22 -5.98 -1.65 -2.44
C LYS A 22 -7.35 -1.00 -2.22
N LEU A 23 -8.24 -1.65 -1.47
CA LEU A 23 -9.58 -1.11 -1.21
C LEU A 23 -9.53 0.21 -0.46
N LEU A 24 -8.68 0.30 0.57
CA LEU A 24 -8.48 1.53 1.32
C LEU A 24 -7.93 2.65 0.43
N ALA A 25 -6.90 2.37 -0.38
CA ALA A 25 -6.34 3.37 -1.29
C ALA A 25 -7.38 3.87 -2.31
N VAL A 26 -8.20 2.97 -2.86
CA VAL A 26 -9.29 3.32 -3.80
C VAL A 26 -10.36 4.16 -3.12
N HIS A 27 -10.73 3.85 -1.88
CA HIS A 27 -11.70 4.63 -1.14
C HIS A 27 -11.18 6.03 -0.86
N LEU A 28 -9.96 6.16 -0.32
CA LEU A 28 -9.35 7.46 -0.03
C LEU A 28 -9.21 8.33 -1.28
N ALA A 29 -8.77 7.74 -2.39
CA ALA A 29 -8.60 8.44 -3.66
C ALA A 29 -9.93 8.92 -4.26
N LYS A 30 -11.00 8.14 -4.10
CA LYS A 30 -12.35 8.55 -4.53
C LYS A 30 -12.87 9.71 -3.70
N ASP A 31 -12.73 9.61 -2.39
CA ASP A 31 -13.24 10.63 -1.46
C ASP A 31 -12.50 11.95 -1.64
N SER A 32 -11.27 11.92 -2.16
CA SER A 32 -10.47 13.11 -2.42
C SER A 32 -10.42 13.56 -3.88
N GLU A 33 -10.96 12.81 -4.84
CA GLU A 33 -10.80 13.04 -6.29
C GLU A 33 -9.33 13.03 -6.79
N HIS A 34 -8.47 12.17 -6.22
CA HIS A 34 -7.04 12.13 -6.57
C HIS A 34 -6.56 10.79 -7.12
N ASP A 35 -5.39 10.81 -7.77
CA ASP A 35 -4.77 9.63 -8.36
C ASP A 35 -4.00 8.76 -7.35
N ILE A 36 -4.00 7.45 -7.62
CA ILE A 36 -3.25 6.45 -6.85
C ILE A 36 -2.01 6.02 -7.63
N LYS A 37 -0.82 6.21 -7.06
CA LYS A 37 0.41 5.61 -7.58
C LYS A 37 0.65 4.26 -6.91
N ARG A 38 0.81 3.21 -7.73
CA ARG A 38 1.14 1.86 -7.25
C ARG A 38 2.56 1.47 -7.63
N SER A 39 3.33 0.99 -6.66
CA SER A 39 4.61 0.34 -6.88
C SER A 39 4.71 -0.96 -6.09
N PHE A 40 5.72 -1.77 -6.39
CA PHE A 40 6.04 -2.95 -5.60
C PHE A 40 7.54 -3.16 -5.53
N SER A 41 8.00 -3.79 -4.45
CA SER A 41 9.36 -4.31 -4.30
C SER A 41 9.32 -5.82 -4.09
N LEU A 42 10.35 -6.51 -4.57
CA LEU A 42 10.55 -7.93 -4.30
C LEU A 42 11.14 -8.08 -2.89
N GLU A 43 10.49 -8.86 -2.04
CA GLU A 43 11.05 -9.21 -0.71
C GLU A 43 11.85 -10.50 -0.76
N GLY A 44 11.52 -11.39 -1.69
CA GLY A 44 12.21 -12.65 -1.86
C GLY A 44 11.42 -13.62 -2.73
N VAL A 45 11.96 -14.83 -2.85
CA VAL A 45 11.34 -15.96 -3.54
C VAL A 45 11.22 -17.09 -2.54
N ASP A 46 10.05 -17.71 -2.44
CA ASP A 46 9.87 -18.86 -1.56
C ASP A 46 10.55 -20.12 -2.13
N LYS A 47 10.61 -21.19 -1.33
CA LYS A 47 11.20 -22.48 -1.75
C LYS A 47 10.46 -23.12 -2.93
N ALA A 48 9.23 -22.69 -3.22
CA ALA A 48 8.43 -23.15 -4.35
C ALA A 48 8.57 -22.24 -5.59
N GLY A 49 9.47 -21.26 -5.57
CA GLY A 49 9.69 -20.33 -6.69
C GLY A 49 8.69 -19.17 -6.76
N LYS A 50 7.76 -19.02 -5.80
CA LYS A 50 6.79 -17.92 -5.81
C LYS A 50 7.43 -16.65 -5.25
N THR A 51 7.19 -15.55 -5.95
CA THR A 51 7.71 -14.24 -5.57
C THR A 51 6.89 -13.63 -4.44
N LYS A 52 7.56 -13.30 -3.34
CA LYS A 52 7.00 -12.48 -2.26
C LYS A 52 7.22 -11.02 -2.60
N LYS A 53 6.14 -10.25 -2.71
CA LYS A 53 6.16 -8.83 -3.11
C LYS A 53 5.54 -7.98 -2.02
N ARG A 54 6.19 -6.86 -1.70
CA ARG A 54 5.59 -5.76 -0.93
C ARG A 54 4.96 -4.77 -1.90
N PHE A 55 3.69 -4.45 -1.70
CA PHE A 55 2.98 -3.47 -2.51
C PHE A 55 2.88 -2.14 -1.76
N THR A 56 3.10 -1.05 -2.48
CA THR A 56 2.93 0.31 -1.97
C THR A 56 1.87 1.01 -2.80
N PHE A 57 0.90 1.62 -2.11
CA PHE A 57 -0.13 2.47 -2.70
C PHE A 57 0.05 3.87 -2.11
N CYS A 58 0.37 4.83 -2.96
CA CYS A 58 0.51 6.23 -2.57
C CYS A 58 -0.72 6.99 -3.07
N VAL A 59 -1.48 7.53 -2.13
CA VAL A 59 -2.58 8.46 -2.38
C VAL A 59 -2.05 9.84 -2.05
N ARG A 60 -2.02 10.73 -3.04
CA ARG A 60 -1.70 12.13 -2.81
C ARG A 60 -3.03 12.85 -2.62
N LEU A 61 -3.14 13.64 -1.57
CA LEU A 61 -4.24 14.56 -1.31
C LEU A 61 -3.76 16.00 -1.54
#